data_AF-A0A3M8RA43-F1
#
_entry.id   AF-A0A3M8RA43-F1
#
_cell.length_a   1.000
_cell.length_b   1.000
_cell.length_c   1.000
_cell.angle_alpha   90.00
_cell.angle_beta   90.00
_cell.angle_gamma   90.00
#
_symmetry.space_group_name_H-M   'P 1'
#
loop_
_entity.id
_entity.type
_entity.pdbx_description
1 polymer ?
#
loop_
_entity_poly.entity_id
_entity_poly.type
_entity_poly.pdbx_seq_one_letter_code
_entity_poly.pdbx_strand_id
1 'polypeptide(L)' 'MKTGGDSSAGSLEQETLEVLRSAIARVVAQRERLKVEMAAWYNDHPQHPFPRARELIALDEELSGLDDRFKGLWDATHQS' A
#
# COMPACT_ATOMS: atom_id res chain seq x y z
N MET A 1 40.68 13.14 -9.86
CA MET A 1 39.38 13.41 -10.49
C MET A 1 38.30 13.02 -9.51
N LYS A 2 37.47 13.97 -9.08
CA LYS A 2 36.41 13.75 -8.07
C LYS A 2 35.30 12.89 -8.68
N THR A 3 34.81 11.95 -7.86
CA THR A 3 33.68 11.06 -8.07
C THR A 3 32.43 11.84 -8.45
N GLY A 4 32.03 11.79 -9.72
CA GLY A 4 30.65 12.06 -10.14
C GLY A 4 29.92 10.73 -10.21
N GLY A 5 28.98 10.49 -9.32
CA GLY A 5 28.27 9.19 -9.27
C GLY A 5 26.99 9.14 -8.45
N ASP A 6 26.72 10.09 -7.55
CA ASP A 6 25.68 9.88 -6.53
C ASP A 6 24.27 10.41 -6.89
N SER A 7 24.15 11.32 -7.86
CA SER A 7 22.87 12.00 -8.11
C SER A 7 21.78 11.14 -8.76
N SER A 8 22.15 10.03 -9.40
CA SER A 8 21.17 9.14 -10.07
C SER A 8 20.47 8.18 -9.11
N ALA A 9 21.11 7.80 -8.00
CA ALA A 9 20.55 6.87 -7.03
C ALA A 9 19.37 7.49 -6.27
N GLY A 10 19.56 8.70 -5.72
CA GLY A 10 18.50 9.41 -5.00
C GLY A 10 17.26 9.72 -5.84
N SER A 11 17.42 9.97 -7.14
CA SER A 11 16.29 10.20 -8.05
C SER A 11 15.44 8.93 -8.26
N LEU A 12 16.07 7.76 -8.33
CA LEU A 12 15.36 6.47 -8.47
C LEU A 12 14.64 6.08 -7.18
N GLU A 13 15.22 6.39 -6.03
CA GLU A 13 14.61 6.14 -4.71
C GLU A 13 13.38 7.02 -4.50
N GLN A 14 13.44 8.30 -4.89
CA GLN A 14 12.27 9.19 -4.87
C GLN A 14 11.16 8.72 -5.83
N GLU A 15 11.50 8.30 -7.04
CA GLU A 15 10.51 7.72 -7.97
C GLU A 15 9.86 6.47 -7.36
N THR A 16 10.66 5.61 -6.73
CA THR A 16 10.16 4.39 -6.07
C THR A 16 9.23 4.72 -4.90
N LEU A 17 9.53 5.74 -4.09
CA LEU A 17 8.64 6.20 -3.01
C LEU A 17 7.30 6.71 -3.55
N GLU A 18 7.29 7.45 -4.67
CA GLU A 18 6.04 7.93 -5.29
C GLU A 18 5.21 6.78 -5.88
N VAL A 19 5.86 5.77 -6.46
CA VAL A 19 5.19 4.53 -6.92
C VAL A 19 4.57 3.79 -5.74
N LEU A 20 5.30 3.61 -4.63
CA LEU A 20 4.80 2.96 -3.43
C LEU A 20 3.63 3.74 -2.81
N ARG A 21 3.73 5.07 -2.73
CA ARG A 21 2.64 5.94 -2.25
C ARG A 21 1.38 5.78 -3.09
N SER A 22 1.53 5.77 -4.42
CA SER A 22 0.41 5.59 -5.35
C SER A 22 -0.23 4.21 -5.21
N ALA A 23 0.59 3.16 -5.03
CA ALA A 23 0.10 1.81 -4.79
C ALA A 23 -0.67 1.70 -3.47
N ILE A 24 -0.12 2.25 -2.37
CA ILE A 24 -0.77 2.31 -1.05
C ILE A 24 -2.15 2.99 -1.16
N ALA A 25 -2.21 4.17 -1.78
CA ALA A 25 -3.46 4.91 -1.95
C ALA A 25 -4.50 4.10 -2.73
N ARG A 26 -4.08 3.38 -3.77
CA ARG A 26 -4.95 2.51 -4.57
C ARG A 26 -5.47 1.31 -3.75
N VAL A 27 -4.63 0.66 -2.96
CA VAL A 27 -5.04 -0.49 -2.12
C VAL A 27 -6.01 -0.03 -1.02
N VAL A 28 -5.72 1.09 -0.36
CA VAL A 28 -6.63 1.70 0.63
C VAL A 28 -7.99 2.01 0.02
N ALA A 29 -8.03 2.62 -1.18
CA ALA A 29 -9.29 2.91 -1.85
C ALA A 29 -10.11 1.64 -2.18
N GLN A 30 -9.46 0.56 -2.61
CA GLN A 30 -10.12 -0.72 -2.85
C GLN A 30 -10.65 -1.35 -1.56
N ARG A 31 -9.85 -1.31 -0.50
CA ARG A 31 -10.22 -1.83 0.82
C ARG A 31 -11.45 -1.12 1.38
N GLU A 32 -11.47 0.21 1.34
CA GLU A 32 -12.60 0.97 1.89
C GLU A 32 -13.89 0.74 1.09
N ARG A 33 -13.80 0.55 -0.25
CA ARG A 33 -14.96 0.12 -1.05
C ARG A 33 -15.50 -1.24 -0.59
N LEU A 34 -14.62 -2.23 -0.40
CA LEU A 34 -15.03 -3.56 0.08
C LEU A 34 -15.63 -3.53 1.48
N LYS A 35 -15.16 -2.64 2.36
CA LYS A 35 -15.76 -2.47 3.69
C LYS A 35 -17.16 -1.89 3.62
N VAL A 36 -17.41 -0.95 2.71
CA VAL A 36 -18.76 -0.42 2.45
C VAL A 36 -19.67 -1.52 1.91
N GLU A 37 -19.20 -2.30 0.92
CA GLU A 37 -19.94 -3.46 0.38
C GLU A 37 -20.24 -4.50 1.47
N MET A 38 -19.27 -4.78 2.34
CA MET A 38 -19.42 -5.71 3.45
C MET A 38 -20.47 -5.23 4.46
N ALA A 39 -20.45 -3.94 4.81
CA ALA A 39 -21.44 -3.36 5.70
C ALA A 39 -22.86 -3.46 5.10
N ALA A 40 -23.01 -3.15 3.81
CA ALA A 40 -24.28 -3.32 3.10
C ALA A 40 -24.72 -4.79 3.05
N TRP A 41 -23.80 -5.71 2.78
CA TRP A 41 -24.09 -7.14 2.74
C TRP A 41 -24.66 -7.66 4.06
N TYR A 42 -24.08 -7.27 5.20
CA TYR A 42 -24.55 -7.71 6.51
C TYR A 42 -25.87 -7.07 6.94
N ASN A 43 -26.25 -5.92 6.37
CA ASN A 43 -27.58 -5.35 6.55
C ASN A 43 -28.65 -6.25 5.91
N ASP A 44 -28.35 -6.80 4.73
CA ASP A 44 -29.31 -7.59 3.95
C ASP A 44 -29.23 -9.10 4.27
N HIS A 45 -28.06 -9.58 4.70
CA HIS A 45 -27.76 -10.99 4.95
C HIS A 45 -27.02 -11.19 6.29
N PRO A 46 -27.64 -10.87 7.43
CA PRO A 46 -26.96 -10.84 8.73
C PRO A 46 -26.40 -12.20 9.19
N GLN A 47 -26.91 -13.31 8.64
CA GLN A 47 -26.49 -14.67 8.99
C GLN A 47 -25.55 -15.30 7.95
N HIS A 48 -25.24 -14.62 6.84
CA HIS A 48 -24.39 -15.15 5.80
C HIS A 48 -23.01 -14.49 5.80
N PRO A 49 -21.92 -15.27 5.61
CA PRO A 49 -20.59 -14.70 5.50
C PRO A 49 -20.49 -13.79 4.27
N PHE A 50 -19.73 -12.70 4.39
CA PHE A 50 -19.47 -11.82 3.26
C PHE A 50 -18.67 -12.56 2.17
N PRO A 51 -19.17 -12.64 0.92
CA PRO A 51 -18.57 -13.48 -0.12
C PRO A 51 -17.14 -13.08 -0.52
N ARG A 52 -16.77 -11.81 -0.34
CA ARG A 52 -15.44 -11.27 -0.70
C ARG A 52 -14.53 -11.06 0.50
N ALA A 53 -14.79 -11.72 1.64
CA ALA A 53 -13.96 -11.60 2.84
C ALA A 53 -12.47 -11.93 2.59
N ARG A 54 -12.18 -12.92 1.73
CA ARG A 54 -10.80 -13.26 1.33
C ARG A 54 -10.09 -12.13 0.58
N GLU A 55 -10.83 -11.36 -0.20
CA GLU A 55 -10.28 -10.22 -0.94
C GLU A 55 -9.92 -9.08 0.01
N LEU A 56 -10.73 -8.86 1.05
CA LEU A 56 -10.41 -7.91 2.12
C LEU A 56 -9.10 -8.28 2.83
N ILE A 57 -8.93 -9.56 3.18
CA ILE A 57 -7.71 -10.08 3.82
C ILE A 57 -6.49 -9.89 2.91
N ALA A 58 -6.62 -10.22 1.63
CA ALA A 58 -5.52 -10.04 0.67
C ALA A 58 -5.10 -8.57 0.52
N LEU A 59 -6.06 -7.64 0.52
CA LEU A 59 -5.76 -6.20 0.48
C LEU A 59 -5.09 -5.71 1.77
N ASP A 60 -5.47 -6.25 2.94
CA ASP A 60 -4.80 -5.95 4.21
C ASP A 60 -3.34 -6.43 4.20
N GLU A 61 -3.08 -7.64 3.70
CA GLU A 61 -1.73 -8.20 3.55
C GLU A 61 -0.90 -7.40 2.54
N GLU A 62 -1.48 -7.03 1.38
CA GLU A 62 -0.82 -6.20 0.37
C GLU A 62 -0.46 -4.83 0.93
N LEU A 63 -1.38 -4.19 1.65
CA LEU A 63 -1.16 -2.88 2.28
C LEU A 63 -0.01 -2.94 3.28
N SER A 64 0.02 -3.96 4.15
CA SER A 64 1.12 -4.14 5.10
C SER A 64 2.47 -4.27 4.38
N GLY A 65 2.53 -5.07 3.31
CA GLY A 65 3.75 -5.26 2.55
C GLY A 65 4.22 -3.99 1.82
N LEU A 66 3.30 -3.15 1.35
CA LEU A 66 3.62 -1.87 0.73
C LEU A 66 4.12 -0.85 1.76
N ASP A 67 3.46 -0.77 2.92
CA ASP A 67 3.85 0.13 4.01
C ASP A 67 5.25 -0.21 4.55
N ASP A 68 5.57 -1.49 4.73
CA ASP A 68 6.89 -1.92 5.20
C ASP A 68 8.00 -1.55 4.20
N ARG A 69 7.73 -1.74 2.90
CA ARG A 69 8.66 -1.32 1.84
C ARG A 69 8.84 0.19 1.78
N PHE A 70 7.75 0.94 1.90
CA PHE A 70 7.79 2.40 1.92
C PHE A 70 8.61 2.91 3.09
N LYS A 71 8.36 2.41 4.30
CA LYS A 71 9.12 2.78 5.51
C LYS A 71 10.60 2.45 5.36
N GLY A 72 10.92 1.24 4.91
CA GLY A 72 12.31 0.81 4.73
C GLY A 72 13.09 1.72 3.78
N LEU A 73 12.48 2.11 2.64
CA LEU A 73 13.11 3.02 1.69
C LEU A 73 13.16 4.46 2.21
N TRP A 74 12.12 4.91 2.91
CA TRP A 74 12.07 6.24 3.53
C TRP A 74 13.18 6.39 4.58
N ASP A 75 13.33 5.41 5.47
CA ASP A 75 14.36 5.41 6.50
C ASP A 75 15.76 5.41 5.88
N ALA A 76 15.99 4.62 4.82
CA ALA A 76 17.26 4.59 4.10
C ALA A 76 17.62 5.94 3.45
N THR A 77 16.62 6.72 3.04
CA THR A 77 16.83 8.02 2.35
C THR A 77 16.82 9.23 3.27
N HIS A 78 16.26 9.13 4.49
CA HIS A 78 16.04 10.26 5.40
C HIS A 78 16.73 10.13 6.77
N GLN A 79 17.38 9.00 7.09
CA GLN A 79 18.15 8.82 8.34
C GLN A 79 19.68 8.72 8.16
N SER A 80 20.23 9.19 7.02
CA SER A 80 21.68 9.35 6.85
C SER A 80 22.24 10.64 7.43
#